data_AF-C0E5K8-F1
#
_entry.id   AF-C0E5K8-F1
#
_cell.length_a   1.000
_cell.length_b   1.000
_cell.length_c   1.000
_cell.angle_alpha   90.00
_cell.angle_beta   90.00
_cell.angle_gamma   90.00
#
_symmetry.space_group_name_H-M   'P 1'
#
loop_
_entity.id
_entity.type
_entity.pdbx_description
1 polymer ?
#
loop_
_entity_poly.entity_id
_entity_poly.type
_entity_poly.pdbx_seq_one_letter_code
_entity_poly.pdbx_strand_id
1 'polypeptide(L)'
;MADRAEFNLLREDDPDTSIWMVARRPGVDPSSREMYELLEFTVNGQSQPIRRSARKSGQIYTVHLPAEFEDGSSVRIRQVFRTITPAWGHRLFFELPQPARNVRVSVDYTDTEIAIMRVSDTVGTTRTPIISYSPETVPGRIIAIESDGWLLARSGFSFTWTMKSELPKEHVESKAAR
;
A
#
# COMPACT_ATOMS: atom_id res chain seq x y z
N MET A 1 23.29 2.00 -6.51
CA MET A 1 23.15 2.52 -7.89
C MET A 1 22.40 1.56 -8.80
N ALA A 2 22.73 0.25 -8.80
CA ALA A 2 22.03 -0.76 -9.61
C ALA A 2 20.51 -0.87 -9.34
N ASP A 3 20.07 -0.89 -8.06
CA ASP A 3 18.65 -1.08 -7.74
C ASP A 3 17.74 0.05 -8.25
N ARG A 4 18.23 1.31 -8.29
CA ARG A 4 17.46 2.45 -8.80
C ARG A 4 17.34 2.41 -10.32
N ALA A 5 18.40 1.97 -11.01
CA ALA A 5 18.39 1.80 -12.45
C ALA A 5 17.47 0.64 -12.86
N GLU A 6 17.54 -0.50 -12.16
CA GLU A 6 16.63 -1.64 -12.35
C GLU A 6 15.16 -1.24 -12.10
N PHE A 7 14.89 -0.49 -11.03
CA PHE A 7 13.56 0.06 -10.77
C PHE A 7 13.05 0.96 -11.90
N ASN A 8 13.90 1.87 -12.41
CA ASN A 8 13.50 2.77 -13.48
C ASN A 8 13.22 2.03 -14.80
N LEU A 9 14.00 0.99 -15.12
CA LEU A 9 13.77 0.14 -16.29
C LEU A 9 12.43 -0.57 -16.20
N LEU A 10 12.17 -1.25 -15.07
CA LEU A 10 10.87 -1.92 -14.87
C LEU A 10 9.71 -0.94 -14.98
N ARG A 11 9.87 0.28 -14.45
CA ARG A 11 8.85 1.34 -14.49
C ARG A 11 8.56 1.85 -15.91
N GLU A 12 9.51 1.69 -16.84
CA GLU A 12 9.36 2.14 -18.23
C GLU A 12 8.84 1.02 -19.14
N ASP A 13 9.01 -0.24 -18.77
CA ASP A 13 8.72 -1.40 -19.62
C ASP A 13 7.23 -1.75 -19.72
N ASP A 14 6.40 -1.54 -18.70
CA ASP A 14 5.04 -2.11 -18.69
C ASP A 14 4.02 -1.33 -17.81
N PRO A 15 2.92 -0.79 -18.38
CA PRO A 15 1.84 -0.17 -17.59
C PRO A 15 1.06 -1.16 -16.71
N ASP A 16 1.13 -2.47 -17.00
CA ASP A 16 0.40 -3.51 -16.28
C ASP A 16 1.16 -4.02 -15.04
N THR A 17 2.38 -3.51 -14.80
CA THR A 17 3.22 -3.87 -13.66
C THR A 17 3.18 -2.82 -12.54
N SER A 18 2.64 -3.19 -11.37
CA SER A 18 2.81 -2.41 -10.13
C SER A 18 4.18 -2.64 -9.53
N ILE A 19 5.02 -1.60 -9.46
CA ILE A 19 6.39 -1.72 -8.99
C ILE A 19 6.56 -0.94 -7.69
N TRP A 20 7.03 -1.64 -6.66
CA TRP A 20 7.35 -1.06 -5.36
C TRP A 20 8.85 -1.09 -5.15
N MET A 21 9.46 0.08 -5.03
CA MET A 21 10.86 0.17 -4.61
C MET A 21 10.92 0.24 -3.10
N VAL A 22 11.58 -0.75 -2.50
CA VAL A 22 12.02 -0.64 -1.11
C VAL A 22 13.51 -0.40 -1.10
N ALA A 23 13.91 0.74 -0.52
CA ALA A 23 15.31 1.08 -0.40
C ALA A 23 16.03 -0.01 0.41
N ARG A 24 17.12 -0.58 -0.14
CA ARG A 24 17.98 -1.49 0.63
C ARG A 24 18.47 -0.78 1.87
N ARG A 25 18.04 -1.27 3.03
CA ARG A 25 18.35 -0.72 4.35
C ARG A 25 18.70 -1.89 5.27
N PRO A 26 19.58 -1.70 6.28
CA PRO A 26 19.92 -2.76 7.22
C PRO A 26 18.67 -3.40 7.83
N GLY A 27 18.62 -4.73 7.88
CA GLY A 27 17.47 -5.48 8.40
C GLY A 27 16.29 -5.61 7.43
N VAL A 28 16.40 -5.14 6.19
CA VAL A 28 15.38 -5.32 5.15
C VAL A 28 15.91 -6.23 4.06
N ASP A 29 15.31 -7.42 3.94
CA ASP A 29 15.50 -8.31 2.79
C ASP A 29 14.33 -8.15 1.81
N PRO A 30 14.53 -7.46 0.67
CA PRO A 30 13.47 -7.26 -0.32
C PRO A 30 13.06 -8.56 -1.03
N SER A 31 13.86 -9.63 -0.92
CA SER A 31 13.54 -10.95 -1.46
C SER A 31 12.73 -11.83 -0.50
N SER A 32 12.57 -11.39 0.76
CA SER A 32 11.81 -12.12 1.79
C SER A 32 10.30 -11.99 1.57
N ARG A 33 9.58 -13.11 1.70
CA ARG A 33 8.11 -13.13 1.65
C ARG A 33 7.49 -12.36 2.82
N GLU A 34 8.15 -12.34 3.98
CA GLU A 34 7.65 -11.61 5.15
C GLU A 34 7.63 -10.09 4.91
N MET A 35 8.58 -9.59 4.12
CA MET A 35 8.69 -8.17 3.80
C MET A 35 7.57 -7.68 2.88
N TYR A 36 7.14 -8.50 1.92
CA TYR A 36 5.98 -8.23 1.08
C TYR A 36 5.33 -9.53 0.60
N GLU A 37 4.03 -9.63 0.78
CA GLU A 37 3.22 -10.75 0.33
C GLU A 37 1.90 -10.28 -0.26
N LEU A 38 1.67 -10.60 -1.53
CA LEU A 38 0.35 -10.50 -2.15
C LEU A 38 -0.46 -11.72 -1.70
N LEU A 39 -1.47 -11.48 -0.86
CA LEU A 39 -2.28 -12.49 -0.21
C LEU A 39 -3.50 -12.87 -1.06
N GLU A 40 -4.14 -11.87 -1.68
CA GLU A 40 -5.35 -12.03 -2.46
C GLU A 40 -5.31 -11.11 -3.68
N PHE A 41 -5.76 -11.64 -4.82
CA PHE A 41 -6.01 -10.86 -6.02
C PHE A 41 -7.30 -11.36 -6.64
N THR A 42 -8.27 -10.48 -6.87
CA THR A 42 -9.52 -10.82 -7.53
C THR A 42 -9.82 -9.87 -8.67
N VAL A 43 -10.49 -10.39 -9.70
CA VAL A 43 -11.06 -9.63 -10.81
C VAL A 43 -12.56 -9.86 -10.80
N ASN A 44 -13.35 -8.78 -10.70
CA ASN A 44 -14.81 -8.85 -10.57
C ASN A 44 -15.28 -9.79 -9.44
N GLY A 45 -14.48 -9.90 -8.36
CA GLY A 45 -14.75 -10.78 -7.22
C GLY A 45 -14.29 -12.24 -7.40
N GLN A 46 -13.79 -12.62 -8.58
CA GLN A 46 -13.25 -13.95 -8.83
C GLN A 46 -11.75 -14.00 -8.48
N SER A 47 -11.37 -14.90 -7.58
CA SER A 47 -9.99 -15.11 -7.16
C SER A 47 -9.10 -15.56 -8.31
N GLN A 48 -7.93 -14.93 -8.43
CA GLN A 48 -6.92 -15.26 -9.45
C GLN A 48 -5.72 -15.97 -8.83
N PRO A 49 -5.11 -16.95 -9.52
CA PRO A 49 -3.87 -17.58 -9.05
C PRO A 49 -2.72 -16.58 -8.99
N ILE A 50 -2.00 -16.58 -7.85
CA ILE A 50 -0.84 -15.73 -7.62
C ILE A 50 0.43 -16.57 -7.71
N ARG A 51 1.36 -16.18 -8.59
CA ARG A 51 2.69 -16.79 -8.66
C ARG A 51 3.74 -15.86 -8.09
N ARG A 52 4.56 -16.36 -7.17
CA ARG A 52 5.70 -15.63 -6.60
C ARG A 52 7.02 -16.14 -7.15
N SER A 53 7.94 -15.23 -7.47
CA SER A 53 9.34 -15.52 -7.76
C SER A 53 10.25 -14.60 -6.95
N ALA A 54 11.18 -15.17 -6.17
CA ALA A 54 12.23 -14.39 -5.51
C ALA A 54 13.45 -14.23 -6.43
N ARG A 55 14.13 -13.08 -6.33
CA ARG A 55 15.39 -12.76 -7.03
C ARG A 55 16.38 -12.15 -6.04
N LYS A 56 17.65 -12.07 -6.40
CA LYS A 56 18.71 -11.50 -5.54
C LYS A 56 18.45 -10.04 -5.13
N SER A 57 17.74 -9.27 -5.95
CA SER A 57 17.40 -7.86 -5.70
C SER A 57 15.99 -7.63 -5.15
N GLY A 58 15.13 -8.66 -5.08
CA GLY A 58 13.74 -8.47 -4.66
C GLY A 58 12.85 -9.67 -4.92
N GLN A 59 11.57 -9.42 -5.19
CA GLN A 59 10.59 -10.44 -5.49
C GLN A 59 9.55 -9.91 -6.49
N ILE A 60 8.99 -10.81 -7.28
CA ILE A 60 7.96 -10.52 -8.29
C ILE A 60 6.75 -11.39 -7.98
N TYR A 61 5.58 -10.77 -7.98
CA TYR A 61 4.29 -11.46 -7.97
C TYR A 61 3.64 -11.27 -9.33
N THR A 62 3.21 -12.36 -9.95
CA THR A 62 2.57 -12.38 -11.26
C THR A 62 1.19 -12.97 -11.11
N VAL A 63 0.22 -12.29 -11.69
CA VAL A 63 -1.15 -12.77 -11.86
C VAL A 63 -1.44 -12.75 -13.35
N HIS A 64 -1.82 -13.91 -13.89
CA HIS A 64 -2.25 -14.02 -15.27
C HIS A 64 -3.76 -13.86 -15.31
N LEU A 65 -4.24 -12.89 -16.07
CA LEU A 65 -5.67 -12.69 -16.27
C LEU A 65 -6.16 -13.65 -17.37
N PRO A 66 -7.31 -14.31 -17.18
CA PRO A 66 -7.96 -15.07 -18.25
C PRO A 66 -8.30 -14.19 -19.46
N ALA A 67 -8.26 -14.79 -20.66
CA ALA A 67 -8.51 -14.09 -21.93
C ALA A 67 -9.90 -13.40 -22.02
N GLU A 68 -10.87 -13.83 -21.21
CA GLU A 68 -12.19 -13.20 -21.11
C GLU A 68 -12.14 -11.74 -20.59
N PHE A 69 -11.03 -11.32 -19.97
CA PHE A 69 -10.82 -9.94 -19.54
C PHE A 69 -9.99 -9.09 -20.52
N GLU A 70 -9.61 -9.64 -21.68
CA GLU A 70 -8.81 -8.95 -22.70
C GLU A 70 -9.67 -8.15 -23.69
N ASP A 71 -11.00 -8.16 -23.56
CA ASP A 71 -11.95 -7.53 -24.47
C ASP A 71 -12.02 -5.99 -24.36
N GLY A 72 -11.24 -5.40 -23.45
CA GLY A 72 -11.22 -3.96 -23.18
C GLY A 72 -12.32 -3.48 -22.21
N SER A 73 -13.12 -4.40 -21.67
CA SER A 73 -14.12 -4.08 -20.65
C SER A 73 -13.46 -3.63 -19.35
N SER A 74 -14.10 -2.69 -18.65
CA SER A 74 -13.64 -2.26 -17.33
C SER A 74 -13.83 -3.39 -16.30
N VAL A 75 -12.79 -3.70 -15.55
CA VAL A 75 -12.82 -4.70 -14.48
C VAL A 75 -12.62 -4.07 -13.10
N ARG A 76 -13.18 -4.71 -12.07
CA ARG A 76 -12.89 -4.39 -10.66
C ARG A 76 -11.76 -5.27 -10.16
N ILE A 77 -10.61 -4.67 -9.92
CA ILE A 77 -9.49 -5.33 -9.25
C ILE A 77 -9.59 -5.11 -7.74
N ARG A 78 -9.40 -6.18 -6.97
CA ARG A 78 -9.13 -6.12 -5.53
C ARG A 78 -7.81 -6.79 -5.25
N GLN A 79 -6.95 -6.11 -4.50
CA GLN A 79 -5.67 -6.62 -4.05
C GLN A 79 -5.61 -6.53 -2.52
N VAL A 80 -5.19 -7.62 -1.88
CA VAL A 80 -4.85 -7.63 -0.46
C VAL A 80 -3.39 -8.06 -0.36
N PHE A 81 -2.58 -7.23 0.25
CA PHE A 81 -1.18 -7.54 0.50
C PHE A 81 -0.79 -7.15 1.92
N ARG A 82 0.24 -7.82 2.43
CA ARG A 82 0.92 -7.47 3.66
C ARG A 82 2.31 -6.96 3.31
N THR A 83 2.76 -5.93 4.02
CA THR A 83 4.13 -5.45 3.90
C THR A 83 4.70 -5.05 5.25
N ILE A 84 6.01 -5.24 5.42
CA ILE A 84 6.78 -4.77 6.57
C ILE A 84 7.75 -3.71 6.08
N THR A 85 7.63 -2.51 6.64
CA THR A 85 8.57 -1.41 6.40
C THR A 85 9.30 -1.03 7.68
N PRO A 86 10.54 -0.53 7.61
CA PRO A 86 11.24 -0.04 8.80
C PRO A 86 10.43 1.05 9.52
N ALA A 87 10.24 0.91 10.83
CA ALA A 87 9.46 1.84 11.65
C ALA A 87 9.95 3.30 11.55
N TRP A 88 11.26 3.51 11.50
CA TRP A 88 11.90 4.82 11.36
C TRP A 88 11.74 5.44 9.96
N GLY A 89 11.15 4.72 9.00
CA GLY A 89 10.88 5.24 7.67
C GLY A 89 9.79 6.31 7.63
N HIS A 90 8.88 6.29 8.61
CA HIS A 90 7.76 7.23 8.80
C HIS A 90 6.86 7.47 7.58
N ARG A 91 6.99 6.66 6.53
CA ARG A 91 6.24 6.84 5.29
C ARG A 91 6.11 5.55 4.50
N LEU A 92 4.89 5.32 4.01
CA LEU A 92 4.55 4.37 2.95
C LEU A 92 3.80 5.15 1.87
N PHE A 93 4.15 4.97 0.60
CA PHE A 93 3.43 5.57 -0.52
C PHE A 93 2.80 4.46 -1.36
N PHE A 94 1.48 4.50 -1.48
CA PHE A 94 0.72 3.63 -2.36
C PHE A 94 0.43 4.37 -3.66
N GLU A 95 1.05 3.93 -4.75
CA GLU A 95 0.90 4.50 -6.09
C GLU A 95 -0.05 3.65 -6.94
N LEU A 96 -0.92 4.30 -7.72
CA LEU A 96 -1.72 3.63 -8.72
C LEU A 96 -0.89 3.37 -9.99
N PRO A 97 -0.75 2.11 -10.44
CA PRO A 97 0.03 1.78 -11.64
C PRO A 97 -0.62 2.33 -12.92
N GLN A 98 -1.96 2.34 -12.95
CA GLN A 98 -2.77 2.76 -14.08
C GLN A 98 -3.94 3.62 -13.60
N PRO A 99 -4.59 4.40 -14.49
CA PRO A 99 -5.76 5.16 -14.12
C PRO A 99 -6.87 4.24 -13.58
N ALA A 100 -7.45 4.61 -12.46
CA ALA A 100 -8.45 3.78 -11.78
C ALA A 100 -9.66 4.63 -11.37
N ARG A 101 -10.85 4.02 -11.45
CA ARG A 101 -12.11 4.69 -11.11
C ARG A 101 -12.72 4.14 -9.83
N ASN A 102 -13.20 5.06 -8.98
CA ASN A 102 -13.87 4.76 -7.71
C ASN A 102 -12.95 3.91 -6.80
N VAL A 103 -11.79 4.47 -6.47
CA VAL A 103 -10.75 3.79 -5.71
C VAL A 103 -11.12 3.74 -4.23
N ARG A 104 -10.91 2.56 -3.64
CA ARG A 104 -11.12 2.28 -2.23
C ARG A 104 -9.82 1.67 -1.68
N VAL A 105 -9.25 2.26 -0.64
CA VAL A 105 -8.02 1.77 0.00
C VAL A 105 -8.30 1.58 1.49
N SER A 106 -7.90 0.44 2.03
CA SER A 106 -7.97 0.16 3.47
C SER A 106 -6.58 -0.21 3.96
N VAL A 107 -6.15 0.39 5.07
CA VAL A 107 -4.89 0.07 5.74
C VAL A 107 -5.18 -0.33 7.16
N ASP A 108 -4.89 -1.60 7.48
CA ASP A 108 -4.91 -2.12 8.84
C ASP A 108 -3.48 -2.07 9.41
N TYR A 109 -3.33 -1.39 10.54
CA TYR A 109 -2.07 -1.29 11.28
C TYR A 109 -2.26 -1.69 12.75
N THR A 110 -3.27 -2.53 13.03
CA THR A 110 -3.64 -3.01 14.37
C THR A 110 -2.48 -3.73 15.06
N ASP A 111 -1.69 -4.50 14.34
CA ASP A 111 -0.58 -5.27 14.90
C ASP A 111 0.76 -4.52 14.80
N THR A 112 0.76 -3.22 15.12
CA THR A 112 1.96 -2.36 15.06
C THR A 112 2.13 -1.45 16.27
N GLU A 113 3.34 -0.94 16.48
CA GLU A 113 3.62 0.10 17.50
C GLU A 113 3.37 1.54 17.01
N ILE A 114 2.68 1.70 15.88
CA ILE A 114 2.31 3.01 15.34
C ILE A 114 1.24 3.64 16.24
N ALA A 115 1.54 4.79 16.83
CA ALA A 115 0.58 5.51 17.67
C ALA A 115 -0.41 6.33 16.84
N ILE A 116 0.12 7.11 15.89
CA ILE A 116 -0.65 8.03 15.07
C ILE A 116 -0.29 7.78 13.63
N MET A 117 -1.31 7.56 12.79
CA MET A 117 -1.18 7.45 11.34
C MET A 117 -1.92 8.63 10.69
N ARG A 118 -1.31 9.22 9.67
CA ARG A 118 -1.86 10.32 8.88
C ARG A 118 -1.81 9.97 7.40
N VAL A 119 -2.78 10.51 6.66
CA VAL A 119 -2.86 10.34 5.21
C VAL A 119 -2.76 11.69 4.54
N SER A 120 -1.93 11.75 3.51
CA SER A 120 -1.98 12.78 2.48
C SER A 120 -2.06 12.11 1.11
N ASP A 121 -2.41 12.86 0.08
CA ASP A 121 -2.57 12.32 -1.27
C ASP A 121 -1.94 13.24 -2.32
N THR A 122 -1.72 12.68 -3.51
CA THR A 122 -1.31 13.41 -4.71
C THR A 122 -2.41 13.39 -5.77
N VAL A 123 -3.66 13.13 -5.38
CA VAL A 123 -4.72 12.87 -6.34
C VAL A 123 -5.32 14.17 -6.87
N GLY A 124 -5.13 14.42 -8.17
CA GLY A 124 -5.77 15.53 -8.87
C GLY A 124 -7.23 15.22 -9.18
N THR A 125 -8.11 15.39 -8.20
CA THR A 125 -9.55 15.08 -8.33
C THR A 125 -10.43 16.32 -8.18
N THR A 126 -11.61 16.29 -8.80
CA THR A 126 -12.64 17.33 -8.59
C THR A 126 -13.32 17.21 -7.23
N ARG A 127 -13.28 16.03 -6.60
CA ARG A 127 -13.80 15.75 -5.26
C ARG A 127 -12.70 15.16 -4.40
N THR A 128 -12.43 15.82 -3.28
CA THR A 128 -11.44 15.36 -2.30
C THR A 128 -11.78 13.95 -1.80
N PRO A 129 -10.79 13.04 -1.68
CA PRO A 129 -10.98 11.75 -1.05
C PRO A 129 -11.56 11.88 0.36
N ILE A 130 -12.49 11.01 0.71
CA ILE A 130 -13.02 10.89 2.06
C ILE A 130 -12.09 9.92 2.81
N ILE A 131 -11.57 10.36 3.95
CA ILE A 131 -10.68 9.57 4.79
C ILE A 131 -11.38 9.35 6.13
N SER A 132 -11.51 8.09 6.54
CA SER A 132 -12.10 7.69 7.80
C SER A 132 -11.10 6.87 8.62
N TYR A 133 -11.15 7.06 9.93
CA TYR A 133 -10.30 6.38 10.89
C TYR A 133 -11.20 5.58 11.83
N SER A 134 -10.78 4.37 12.17
CA SER A 134 -11.40 3.61 13.25
C SER A 134 -11.43 4.44 14.55
N PRO A 135 -12.55 4.48 15.29
CA PRO A 135 -12.62 5.15 16.58
C PRO A 135 -11.57 4.62 17.57
N GLU A 136 -11.06 5.46 18.46
CA GLU A 136 -10.10 5.02 19.49
C GLU A 136 -10.70 3.98 20.47
N THR A 137 -12.02 3.86 20.51
CA THR A 137 -12.75 2.93 21.40
C THR A 137 -12.79 1.50 20.88
N VAL A 138 -12.39 1.24 19.63
CA VAL A 138 -12.32 -0.12 19.08
C VAL A 138 -10.87 -0.62 19.03
N PRO A 139 -10.60 -1.92 19.26
CA PRO A 139 -9.24 -2.44 19.21
C PRO A 139 -8.58 -2.33 17.83
N GLY A 140 -9.38 -2.44 16.77
CA GLY A 140 -8.90 -2.38 15.39
C GLY A 140 -8.45 -0.98 14.99
N ARG A 141 -7.28 -0.87 14.37
CA ARG A 141 -6.71 0.37 13.84
C ARG A 141 -6.72 0.32 12.32
N ILE A 142 -7.78 0.85 11.73
CA ILE A 142 -8.03 0.80 10.28
C ILE A 142 -8.26 2.22 9.76
N ILE A 143 -7.62 2.53 8.64
CA ILE A 143 -7.93 3.70 7.82
C ILE A 143 -8.63 3.23 6.56
N ALA A 144 -9.76 3.85 6.24
CA ALA A 144 -10.44 3.66 4.97
C ALA A 144 -10.48 4.97 4.18
N ILE A 145 -10.06 4.88 2.92
CA ILE A 145 -10.01 5.99 1.96
C ILE A 145 -10.95 5.68 0.82
N GLU A 146 -11.80 6.65 0.52
CA GLU A 146 -12.79 6.59 -0.54
C GLU A 146 -12.58 7.74 -1.52
N SER A 147 -12.25 7.42 -2.77
CA SER A 147 -12.16 8.42 -3.83
C SER A 147 -13.10 8.05 -4.96
N ASP A 148 -14.01 8.96 -5.30
CA ASP A 148 -14.97 8.80 -6.38
C ASP A 148 -14.45 9.46 -7.66
N GLY A 149 -14.78 8.86 -8.81
CA GLY A 149 -14.30 9.35 -10.10
C GLY A 149 -12.94 8.77 -10.48
N TRP A 150 -12.27 9.42 -11.42
CA TRP A 150 -11.03 8.94 -12.00
C TRP A 150 -9.81 9.48 -11.24
N LEU A 151 -8.91 8.56 -10.91
CA LEU A 151 -7.56 8.85 -10.46
C LEU A 151 -6.59 8.57 -11.60
N LEU A 152 -5.65 9.48 -11.82
CA LEU A 152 -4.63 9.33 -12.86
C LEU A 152 -3.56 8.31 -12.41
N ALA A 153 -2.89 7.68 -13.38
CA ALA A 153 -1.70 6.89 -13.09
C ALA A 153 -0.68 7.72 -12.30
N ARG A 154 0.09 7.05 -11.44
CA ARG A 154 1.13 7.64 -10.58
C ARG A 154 0.62 8.59 -9.48
N SER A 155 -0.69 8.86 -9.43
CA SER A 155 -1.30 9.43 -8.25
C SER A 155 -1.43 8.38 -7.15
N GLY A 156 -1.55 8.82 -5.90
CA GLY A 156 -1.54 7.88 -4.79
C GLY A 156 -1.76 8.51 -3.42
N PHE A 157 -1.57 7.67 -2.41
CA PHE A 157 -1.77 8.01 -1.00
C PHE A 157 -0.47 7.80 -0.24
N SER A 158 -0.05 8.83 0.51
CA SER A 158 1.05 8.76 1.45
C SER A 158 0.50 8.53 2.85
N PHE A 159 0.95 7.45 3.48
CA PHE A 159 0.71 7.13 4.87
C PHE A 159 1.94 7.52 5.67
N THR A 160 1.80 8.41 6.64
CA THR A 160 2.89 8.80 7.54
C THR A 160 2.53 8.50 8.98
N TRP A 161 3.52 8.19 9.80
CA TRP A 161 3.25 7.76 11.17
C TRP A 161 4.25 8.26 12.20
N THR A 162 3.76 8.30 13.44
CA THR A 162 4.53 8.47 14.67
C THR A 162 4.39 7.22 15.52
N MET A 163 5.50 6.69 16.01
CA MET A 163 5.55 5.52 16.88
C MET A 163 5.15 5.87 18.31
N LYS A 164 4.66 4.90 19.10
CA LYS A 164 4.37 5.12 20.53
C LYS A 164 5.59 5.63 21.31
N SER A 165 6.78 5.14 20.97
CA SER A 165 8.05 5.55 21.58
C SER A 165 8.46 7.00 21.27
N GLU A 166 7.82 7.63 20.30
CA GLU A 166 8.13 9.00 19.84
C GLU A 166 7.15 10.04 20.40
N LEU A 167 6.10 9.59 21.10
CA LEU A 167 5.16 10.51 21.73
C LEU A 167 5.85 11.26 22.88
N PRO A 168 5.56 12.56 23.08
CA PRO A 168 6.03 13.30 24.25
C PRO A 168 5.62 12.58 25.55
N LYS A 169 6.55 12.49 26.50
CA LYS A 169 6.35 11.77 27.78
C LYS A 169 5.16 12.27 28.60
N GLU A 170 4.74 13.53 28.41
CA GLU A 170 3.57 14.14 29.06
C GLU A 170 2.23 13.47 28.68
N HIS A 171 2.18 12.72 27.58
CA HIS A 171 0.96 12.00 27.16
C HIS A 171 0.76 10.65 27.89
N VAL A 172 1.77 10.16 28.61
CA VAL A 172 1.70 8.89 29.35
C VAL A 172 1.02 9.08 30.71
N GLU A 173 1.14 10.26 31.33
CA GLU A 173 0.59 10.52 32.67
C GLU A 173 -0.89 10.94 32.64
N SER A 174 -1.40 11.52 31.55
CA SER A 174 -2.82 11.94 31.47
C SER A 174 -3.82 10.79 31.26
N LYS A 175 -3.37 9.63 30.74
CA LYS A 175 -4.21 8.43 30.58
C LYS A 175 -4.24 7.51 31.81
N ALA A 176 -3.35 7.69 32.79
CA ALA A 176 -3.37 6.93 34.04
C ALA A 176 -4.28 7.57 35.12
N ALA A 177 -4.79 8.78 34.86
CA ALA A 177 -5.59 9.56 35.80
C ALA A 177 -7.08 9.69 35.40
N ARG A 178 -7.59 8.82 34.52
CA ARG A 178 -9.00 8.86 34.08
C ARG A 178 -9.66 7.50 34.02
#